data_AF-A0A2V4BZK9-F1
#
_entry.id   AF-A0A2V4BZK9-F1
#
_cell.length_a   1.000
_cell.length_b   1.000
_cell.length_c   1.000
_cell.angle_alpha   90.00
_cell.angle_beta   90.00
_cell.angle_gamma   90.00
#
_symmetry.space_group_name_H-M   'P 1'
#
loop_
_entity.id
_entity.type
_entity.pdbx_description
1 polymer ?
#
loop_
_entity_poly.entity_id
_entity_poly.type
_entity_poly.pdbx_seq_one_letter_code
_entity_poly.pdbx_strand_id
1 'polypeptide(L)'
;MLTDLEIEKIQSIYFHISPNALRPIQQYDEMRKIRTDTIVGYRSKKQGFWDVIYMDIENITPWQLKTFDKRVKKDLPGRSEIEKHGDVTRLIFK
;
A
#
# COMPACT_ATOMS: atom_id res chain seq x y z
N MET A 1 7.74 -11.69 -3.02
CA MET A 1 7.60 -11.92 -1.58
C MET A 1 8.27 -10.79 -0.80
N LEU A 2 7.49 -10.16 0.06
CA LEU A 2 7.93 -9.09 0.96
C LEU A 2 8.40 -9.70 2.28
N THR A 3 9.51 -9.18 2.80
CA THR A 3 10.04 -9.51 4.13
C THR A 3 9.25 -8.79 5.23
N ASP A 4 9.34 -9.29 6.47
CA ASP A 4 8.67 -8.65 7.62
C ASP A 4 9.09 -7.19 7.80
N LEU A 5 10.38 -6.89 7.64
CA LEU A 5 10.92 -5.53 7.68
C LEU A 5 10.35 -4.64 6.57
N GLU A 6 10.17 -5.17 5.35
CA GLU A 6 9.52 -4.43 4.28
C GLU A 6 8.04 -4.17 4.60
N ILE A 7 7.33 -5.14 5.16
CA ILE A 7 5.93 -4.99 5.55
C ILE A 7 5.76 -3.88 6.61
N GLU A 8 6.62 -3.85 7.63
CA GLU A 8 6.60 -2.80 8.65
C GLU A 8 6.85 -1.41 8.04
N LYS A 9 7.82 -1.31 7.12
CA LYS A 9 8.10 -0.06 6.40
C LYS A 9 6.93 0.36 5.52
N ILE A 10 6.33 -0.56 4.77
CA ILE A 10 5.17 -0.30 3.90
C ILE A 10 4.01 0.25 4.74
N GLN A 11 3.68 -0.41 5.85
CA GLN A 11 2.64 0.05 6.76
C GLN A 11 2.97 1.47 7.27
N SER A 12 4.21 1.68 7.74
CA SER A 12 4.66 3.01 8.19
C SER A 12 4.49 4.08 7.11
N ILE A 13 4.83 3.78 5.85
CA ILE A 13 4.65 4.70 4.72
C ILE A 13 3.17 5.05 4.55
N TYR A 14 2.29 4.04 4.52
CA TYR A 14 0.85 4.27 4.38
C TYR A 14 0.27 5.10 5.54
N PHE A 15 0.68 4.85 6.78
CA PHE A 15 0.23 5.65 7.93
C PHE A 15 0.65 7.12 7.87
N HIS A 16 1.76 7.44 7.21
CA HIS A 16 2.16 8.84 7.01
C HIS A 16 1.34 9.55 5.94
N ILE A 17 0.75 8.81 5.00
CA ILE A 17 -0.02 9.35 3.88
C ILE A 17 -1.51 9.39 4.21
N SER A 18 -2.01 8.31 4.81
CA SER A 18 -3.36 8.18 5.33
C SER A 18 -3.28 7.71 6.79
N PRO A 19 -3.25 8.64 7.76
CA PRO A 19 -3.20 8.30 9.19
C PRO A 19 -4.38 7.46 9.67
N ASN A 20 -5.50 7.53 8.95
CA ASN A 20 -6.73 6.79 9.25
C ASN A 20 -6.77 5.40 8.59
N ALA A 21 -5.69 4.98 7.93
CA ALA A 21 -5.65 3.68 7.27
C ALA A 21 -5.96 2.54 8.24
N LEU A 22 -6.79 1.58 7.82
CA LEU A 22 -7.22 0.49 8.69
C LEU A 22 -6.10 -0.55 8.90
N ARG A 23 -5.89 -0.93 10.17
CA ARG A 23 -5.05 -2.09 10.58
C ARG A 23 -5.96 -3.29 10.90
N PRO A 24 -5.55 -4.55 10.65
CA PRO A 24 -4.33 -5.04 9.97
C PRO A 24 -4.49 -5.12 8.43
N ILE A 25 -3.43 -5.54 7.72
CA ILE A 25 -3.48 -5.82 6.26
C ILE A 25 -4.63 -6.79 5.99
N GLN A 26 -5.57 -6.38 5.15
CA GLN A 26 -6.68 -7.22 4.75
C GLN A 26 -6.27 -8.07 3.55
N GLN A 27 -6.61 -9.36 3.56
CA GLN A 27 -6.41 -10.19 2.39
C GLN A 27 -7.32 -9.71 1.26
N TYR A 28 -6.77 -9.60 0.05
CA TYR A 28 -7.55 -9.30 -1.14
C TYR A 28 -8.68 -10.32 -1.31
N ASP A 29 -9.88 -9.80 -1.55
CA ASP A 29 -11.10 -10.56 -1.80
C ASP A 29 -11.79 -9.93 -3.02
N GLU A 30 -11.82 -10.67 -4.13
CA GLU A 30 -12.42 -10.23 -5.40
C GLU A 30 -13.91 -9.91 -5.27
N MET A 31 -14.60 -10.50 -4.29
CA MET A 31 -16.04 -10.29 -4.07
C MET A 31 -16.34 -9.03 -3.26
N ARG A 32 -15.33 -8.40 -2.65
CA ARG A 32 -15.50 -7.17 -1.86
C ARG A 32 -15.07 -5.96 -2.65
N LYS A 33 -15.91 -4.92 -2.63
CA LYS A 33 -15.48 -3.59 -3.08
C LYS A 33 -14.29 -3.16 -2.21
N ILE A 34 -13.18 -2.85 -2.87
CA ILE A 34 -11.99 -2.32 -2.20
C ILE A 34 -12.39 -0.99 -1.57
N ARG A 35 -12.21 -0.88 -0.25
CA ARG A 35 -12.43 0.36 0.47
C ARG A 35 -11.19 1.24 0.34
N THR A 36 -11.43 2.53 0.10
CA THR A 36 -10.40 3.55 0.24
C THR A 36 -9.84 3.51 1.67
N ASP A 37 -8.56 3.82 1.83
CA ASP A 37 -7.83 3.79 3.11
C ASP A 37 -7.71 2.41 3.79
N THR A 38 -7.88 1.32 3.03
CA THR A 38 -7.58 -0.03 3.52
C THR A 38 -6.30 -0.55 2.89
N ILE A 39 -5.38 -1.05 3.72
CA ILE A 39 -4.18 -1.74 3.24
C ILE A 39 -4.56 -3.17 2.86
N VAL A 40 -4.40 -3.52 1.59
CA VAL A 40 -4.79 -4.81 1.03
C VAL A 40 -3.56 -5.60 0.60
N GLY A 41 -3.52 -6.90 0.88
CA GLY A 41 -2.42 -7.79 0.53
C GLY A 41 -2.84 -8.98 -0.32
N TYR A 42 -1.99 -9.36 -1.28
CA TYR A 42 -2.05 -10.64 -1.99
C TYR A 42 -1.13 -11.64 -1.29
N ARG A 43 -1.69 -12.73 -0.78
CA ARG A 43 -0.91 -13.75 -0.06
C ARG A 43 0.09 -14.42 -1.00
N SER A 44 1.27 -14.67 -0.48
CA SER A 44 2.26 -15.51 -1.14
C SER A 44 1.90 -16.99 -1.04
N LYS A 45 2.51 -17.80 -1.90
CA LYS A 45 2.46 -19.27 -1.80
C LYS A 45 3.01 -19.78 -0.46
N LYS A 46 3.91 -19.02 0.17
CA LYS A 46 4.41 -19.31 1.52
C LYS A 46 3.42 -18.76 2.55
N GLN A 47 2.92 -19.65 3.42
CA GLN A 47 1.95 -19.28 4.45
C GLN A 47 2.49 -18.15 5.34
N GLY A 48 1.68 -17.11 5.54
CA GLY A 48 2.02 -15.96 6.39
C GLY A 48 2.74 -14.81 5.69
N PHE A 49 3.10 -14.93 4.40
CA PHE A 49 3.80 -13.88 3.65
C PHE A 49 2.89 -13.20 2.61
N TRP A 50 3.28 -12.01 2.20
CA TRP A 50 2.60 -11.23 1.16
C TRP A 50 3.52 -11.07 -0.05
N ASP A 51 2.98 -11.23 -1.26
CA ASP A 51 3.72 -10.95 -2.50
C ASP A 51 3.51 -9.53 -2.97
N VAL A 52 2.31 -8.97 -2.75
CA VAL A 52 1.95 -7.62 -3.14
C VAL A 52 1.13 -6.99 -2.02
N ILE A 53 1.39 -5.72 -1.70
CA ILE A 53 0.55 -4.91 -0.81
C ILE A 53 0.19 -3.64 -1.56
N TYR A 54 -1.08 -3.22 -1.49
CA TYR A 54 -1.51 -1.96 -2.07
C TYR A 54 -2.49 -1.22 -1.16
N MET A 55 -2.69 0.07 -1.43
CA MET A 55 -3.72 0.89 -0.82
C MET A 55 -4.30 1.83 -1.87
N ASP A 56 -5.63 1.92 -1.90
CA ASP A 56 -6.36 2.83 -2.76
C ASP A 56 -6.69 4.10 -1.97
N ILE A 57 -6.34 5.27 -2.53
CA ILE A 57 -6.64 6.59 -1.97
C ILE A 57 -7.45 7.36 -3.01
N GLU A 58 -8.67 7.72 -2.64
CA GLU A 58 -9.50 8.61 -3.43
C GLU A 58 -9.06 10.06 -3.24
N ASN A 59 -9.01 10.82 -4.33
CA ASN A 59 -8.59 12.22 -4.35
C ASN A 59 -7.23 12.47 -3.66
N ILE A 60 -6.23 11.66 -3.99
CA ILE A 60 -4.88 11.80 -3.40
C ILE A 60 -4.35 13.23 -3.60
N THR A 61 -3.92 13.85 -2.51
CA THR A 61 -3.39 15.21 -2.57
C THR A 61 -1.94 15.22 -3.10
N PRO A 62 -1.47 16.33 -3.69
CA PRO A 62 -0.07 16.47 -4.09
C PRO A 62 0.92 16.27 -2.93
N TRP A 63 0.54 16.68 -1.71
CA TRP A 63 1.36 16.49 -0.52
C TRP A 63 1.48 15.01 -0.12
N GLN A 64 0.39 14.25 -0.19
CA GLN A 64 0.36 12.81 0.05
C GLN A 64 1.26 12.06 -0.95
N LEU A 65 1.11 12.36 -2.25
CA LEU A 65 1.92 11.76 -3.31
C LEU A 65 3.41 12.07 -3.14
N LYS A 66 3.75 13.33 -2.85
CA LYS A 66 5.13 13.73 -2.58
C LYS A 66 5.71 13.04 -1.34
N THR A 67 4.89 12.84 -0.31
CA THR A 67 5.29 12.15 0.93
C THR A 67 5.54 10.68 0.67
N PHE A 68 4.69 10.02 -0.12
CA PHE A 68 4.90 8.65 -0.59
C PHE A 68 6.23 8.52 -1.33
N ASP A 69 6.43 9.29 -2.39
CA ASP A 69 7.64 9.23 -3.22
C ASP A 69 8.93 9.42 -2.41
N LYS A 70 8.93 10.39 -1.49
CA LYS A 70 10.09 10.66 -0.64
C LYS A 70 10.43 9.47 0.26
N ARG A 71 9.42 8.84 0.85
CA ARG A 71 9.62 7.72 1.79
C ARG A 71 9.98 6.43 1.07
N VAL A 72 9.31 6.11 -0.05
CA VAL A 72 9.67 4.98 -0.90
C VAL A 72 11.13 5.05 -1.29
N LYS A 73 11.59 6.18 -1.84
CA LYS A 73 12.99 6.34 -2.29
C LYS A 73 14.00 6.13 -1.17
N LYS A 74 13.62 6.43 0.07
CA LYS A 74 14.47 6.26 1.26
C LYS A 74 14.45 4.82 1.78
N ASP A 75 13.26 4.27 1.97
CA ASP A 75 13.05 3.07 2.79
C ASP A 75 12.95 1.78 1.94
N LEU A 76 12.45 1.90 0.71
CA LEU A 76 12.08 0.81 -0.22
C LEU A 76 12.30 1.19 -1.70
N PRO A 77 13.53 1.55 -2.11
CA PRO A 77 13.80 2.02 -3.47
C PRO A 77 13.51 0.92 -4.50
N GLY A 78 12.74 1.26 -5.54
CA GLY A 78 12.42 0.34 -6.64
C GLY A 78 11.39 -0.75 -6.31
N ARG A 79 10.75 -0.69 -5.14
CA ARG A 79 9.76 -1.69 -4.69
C ARG A 79 8.32 -1.20 -4.82
N SER A 80 8.07 -0.02 -5.40
CA SER A 80 6.73 0.56 -5.47
C SER A 80 6.31 0.98 -6.87
N GLU A 81 5.01 0.95 -7.10
CA GLU A 81 4.35 1.45 -8.31
C GLU A 81 3.14 2.33 -7.92
N ILE A 82 2.76 3.24 -8.82
CA ILE A 82 1.60 4.12 -8.64
C ILE A 82 0.70 3.93 -9.87
N GLU A 83 -0.54 3.50 -9.64
CA GLU A 83 -1.57 3.35 -10.67
C GLU A 83 -2.68 4.37 -10.43
N LYS A 84 -3.24 4.95 -11.49
CA LYS A 84 -4.32 5.94 -11.41
C LYS A 84 -5.56 5.45 -12.15
N HIS A 85 -6.71 5.50 -11.48
CA HIS A 85 -8.01 5.08 -11.98
C HIS A 85 -9.06 6.15 -11.65
N GLY A 86 -9.23 7.12 -12.55
CA GLY A 86 -10.09 8.28 -12.28
C GLY A 86 -9.62 9.05 -11.06
N ASP A 87 -10.50 9.20 -10.07
CA ASP A 87 -10.21 9.89 -8.81
C ASP A 87 -9.47 9.02 -7.79
N VAL A 88 -9.28 7.72 -8.08
CA VAL A 88 -8.57 6.79 -7.20
C VAL A 88 -7.13 6.64 -7.65
N THR A 89 -6.20 6.80 -6.70
CA THR A 89 -4.79 6.45 -6.89
C THR A 89 -4.45 5.24 -6.05
N ARG A 90 -3.94 4.21 -6.70
CA ARG A 90 -3.46 2.98 -6.08
C ARG A 90 -1.95 3.05 -5.89
N LEU A 91 -1.52 2.88 -4.65
CA LEU A 91 -0.11 2.84 -4.26
C LEU A 91 0.27 1.39 -3.98
N ILE A 92 1.22 0.82 -4.73
CA ILE A 92 1.52 -0.62 -4.73
C ILE A 92 2.95 -0.88 -4.26
N PHE A 93 3.17 -1.97 -3.55
CA PHE A 93 4.47 -2.56 -3.25
C PHE A 93 4.55 -4.03 -3.67
N LYS A 94 5.66 -4.44 -4.27
CA LYS A 94 5.97 -5.80 -4.75
C LYS A 94 7.41 -6.16 -4.42
#